data_AF-A0A9E8NJK2-F1
#
_entry.id   AF-A0A9E8NJK2-F1
#
_cell.length_a   1.000
_cell.length_b   1.000
_cell.length_c   1.000
_cell.angle_alpha   90.00
_cell.angle_beta   90.00
_cell.angle_gamma   90.00
#
_symmetry.space_group_name_H-M   'P 1'
#
loop_
_entity.id
_entity.type
_entity.pdbx_description
1 polymer ?
#
loop_
_entity_poly.entity_id
_entity_poly.type
_entity_poly.pdbx_seq_one_letter_code
_entity_poly.pdbx_strand_id
1 'polypeptide(L)'
;MTALILYVLLWLWDNRTFDSITKANERKLEAERAYNLKQYARSADLYQQITYGSIFSDPAARLNLAHSFYLKGDYEKALKHYQLLDQIDNNTIASIANGQIALIRVLQKDTASALASLKTSLRLEPGNNQARMNYIVLKKAFSGVEFSPETNAEKQKAKQQATSGNNQPPPPEQKPETREVAEDIQKEELLKSLKAMNMSEDQARAILDAMKSNESQYIYQLRRKQFNKKPAQQGEIEW
;
A
#
# COMPACT_ATOMS: atom_id res chain seq x y z
N MET A 1 43.87 -8.64 30.22
CA MET A 1 42.92 -9.74 29.97
C MET A 1 41.53 -9.23 29.60
N THR A 2 40.94 -8.29 30.35
CA THR A 2 39.59 -7.73 30.07
C THR A 2 39.46 -7.05 28.69
N ALA A 3 40.45 -6.27 28.26
CA ALA A 3 40.44 -5.62 26.95
C ALA A 3 40.48 -6.62 25.79
N LEU A 4 41.25 -7.71 25.92
CA LEU A 4 41.34 -8.75 24.90
C LEU A 4 40.03 -9.54 24.77
N ILE A 5 39.36 -9.81 25.89
CA ILE A 5 38.02 -10.40 25.91
C ILE A 5 37.01 -9.46 25.24
N LEU A 6 37.10 -8.16 25.48
CA LEU A 6 36.22 -7.16 24.88
C LEU A 6 36.45 -7.00 23.37
N TYR A 7 37.71 -7.05 22.91
CA TYR A 7 38.04 -7.08 21.48
C TYR A 7 37.55 -8.36 20.79
N VAL A 8 37.69 -9.52 21.44
CA VAL A 8 37.16 -10.79 20.91
C VAL A 8 35.63 -10.77 20.86
N LEU A 9 34.96 -10.21 21.86
CA LEU A 9 33.50 -10.05 21.86
C LEU A 9 33.02 -9.09 20.77
N LEU A 10 33.70 -7.96 20.58
CA LEU A 10 33.39 -7.02 19.50
C LEU A 10 33.65 -7.65 18.12
N TRP A 11 34.72 -8.40 17.95
CA TRP A 11 35.01 -9.12 16.72
C TRP A 11 33.98 -10.22 16.42
N LEU A 12 33.55 -10.98 17.43
CA LEU A 12 32.48 -11.99 17.29
C LEU A 12 31.10 -11.34 17.05
N TRP A 13 30.84 -10.17 17.61
CA TRP A 13 29.64 -9.39 17.35
C TRP A 13 29.62 -8.92 15.90
N ASP A 14 30.71 -8.28 15.46
CA ASP A 14 30.82 -7.68 14.13
C ASP A 14 30.71 -8.74 13.03
N ASN A 15 31.36 -9.90 13.21
CA ASN A 15 31.34 -10.99 12.23
C ASN A 15 30.01 -11.76 12.16
N ARG A 16 29.17 -11.74 13.22
CA ARG A 16 27.80 -12.29 13.17
C ARG A 16 26.83 -11.42 12.39
N THR A 17 27.02 -10.10 12.44
CA THR A 17 26.11 -9.14 11.80
C THR A 17 26.15 -9.18 10.27
N PHE A 18 27.33 -9.36 9.66
CA PHE A 18 27.46 -9.41 8.20
C PHE A 18 26.74 -10.60 7.54
N ASP A 19 26.74 -11.78 8.18
CA ASP A 19 26.04 -12.97 7.68
C ASP A 19 24.51 -12.79 7.71
N SER A 20 23.99 -12.09 8.72
CA SER A 20 22.55 -11.84 8.87
C SER A 20 21.97 -10.87 7.82
N ILE A 21 22.72 -9.82 7.46
CA ILE A 21 22.29 -8.82 6.46
C ILE A 21 22.30 -9.46 5.05
N THR A 22 23.37 -10.19 4.72
CA THR A 22 23.48 -10.90 3.43
C THR A 22 22.35 -11.91 3.26
N LYS A 23 22.10 -12.75 4.27
CA LYS A 23 20.98 -13.70 4.26
C LYS A 23 19.61 -13.03 4.21
N ALA A 24 19.43 -11.88 4.85
CA ALA A 24 18.18 -11.13 4.77
C ALA A 24 17.94 -10.59 3.35
N ASN A 25 18.97 -10.08 2.70
CA ASN A 25 18.89 -9.60 1.32
C ASN A 25 18.67 -10.74 0.32
N GLU A 26 19.35 -11.87 0.49
CA GLU A 26 19.11 -13.09 -0.30
C GLU A 26 17.65 -13.54 -0.19
N ARG A 27 17.11 -13.62 1.03
CA ARG A 27 15.69 -13.93 1.26
C ARG A 27 14.76 -12.92 0.58
N LYS A 28 15.08 -11.62 0.56
CA LYS A 28 14.26 -10.61 -0.13
C LYS A 28 14.22 -10.90 -1.64
N LEU A 29 15.37 -11.21 -2.24
CA LEU A 29 15.47 -11.54 -3.66
C LEU A 29 14.75 -12.85 -4.00
N GLU A 30 14.85 -13.87 -3.14
CA GLU A 30 14.09 -15.11 -3.29
C GLU A 30 12.58 -14.89 -3.13
N ALA A 31 12.17 -14.09 -2.16
CA ALA A 31 10.76 -13.77 -1.93
C ALA A 31 10.16 -13.04 -3.13
N GLU A 32 10.93 -12.13 -3.73
CA GLU A 32 10.54 -11.41 -4.92
C GLU A 32 10.49 -12.31 -6.16
N ARG A 33 11.46 -13.23 -6.34
CA ARG A 33 11.40 -14.25 -7.39
C ARG A 33 10.15 -15.12 -7.24
N ALA A 34 9.87 -15.62 -6.03
CA ALA A 34 8.67 -16.39 -5.74
C ALA A 34 7.38 -15.60 -6.04
N TYR A 35 7.36 -14.31 -5.69
CA TYR A 35 6.22 -13.43 -5.98
C TYR A 35 5.97 -13.29 -7.48
N ASN A 36 7.01 -13.05 -8.28
CA ASN A 36 6.91 -12.92 -9.73
C ASN A 36 6.49 -14.22 -10.42
N LEU A 37 6.85 -15.37 -9.84
CA LEU A 37 6.37 -16.70 -10.25
C LEU A 37 4.95 -17.02 -9.73
N LYS A 38 4.25 -16.04 -9.12
CA LYS A 38 2.92 -16.19 -8.49
C LYS A 38 2.88 -17.22 -7.35
N GLN A 39 4.03 -17.59 -6.80
CA GLN A 39 4.16 -18.46 -5.64
C GLN A 39 3.99 -17.63 -4.35
N TYR A 40 2.82 -17.02 -4.19
CA TYR A 40 2.56 -16.03 -3.13
C TYR A 40 2.71 -16.59 -1.72
N ALA A 41 2.38 -17.88 -1.50
CA ALA A 41 2.62 -18.55 -0.23
C ALA A 41 4.12 -18.60 0.12
N ARG A 42 4.95 -19.07 -0.81
CA ARG A 42 6.40 -19.10 -0.64
C ARG A 42 6.99 -17.70 -0.46
N SER A 43 6.50 -16.72 -1.21
CA SER A 43 6.90 -15.32 -1.06
C SER A 43 6.58 -14.79 0.35
N ALA A 44 5.38 -15.06 0.86
CA ALA A 44 4.99 -14.67 2.21
C ALA A 44 5.87 -15.36 3.27
N ASP A 45 6.15 -16.65 3.14
CA ASP A 45 7.00 -17.37 4.10
C ASP A 45 8.43 -16.79 4.15
N LEU A 46 9.00 -16.42 3.00
CA LEU A 46 10.33 -15.80 2.92
C LEU A 46 10.33 -14.38 3.50
N TYR A 47 9.33 -13.55 3.19
CA TYR A 47 9.20 -12.22 3.81
C TYR A 47 8.89 -12.28 5.31
N GLN A 48 8.17 -13.31 5.77
CA GLN A 48 7.93 -13.53 7.19
C GLN A 48 9.24 -13.80 7.92
N GLN A 49 10.15 -14.59 7.37
CA GLN A 49 11.49 -14.81 7.95
C GLN A 49 12.33 -13.53 8.08
N ILE A 50 12.05 -12.50 7.28
CA ILE A 50 12.76 -11.20 7.34
C ILE A 50 12.12 -10.26 8.38
N THR A 51 10.80 -10.34 8.54
CA THR A 51 10.02 -9.43 9.39
C THR A 51 9.78 -9.97 10.80
N TYR A 52 9.98 -11.26 11.02
CA TYR A 52 9.79 -11.93 12.30
C TYR A 52 10.83 -11.47 13.34
N GLY A 53 10.37 -11.21 14.57
CA GLY A 53 11.26 -10.91 15.70
C GLY A 53 11.66 -9.44 15.90
N SER A 54 11.20 -8.51 15.06
CA SER A 54 11.43 -7.08 15.29
C SER A 54 10.22 -6.22 14.88
N ILE A 55 9.74 -5.40 15.82
CA ILE A 55 8.74 -4.35 15.56
C ILE A 55 9.31 -3.31 14.57
N PHE A 56 10.65 -3.17 14.52
CA PHE A 56 11.40 -2.28 13.64
C PHE A 56 11.83 -2.94 12.32
N SER A 57 11.19 -4.05 11.92
CA SER A 57 11.47 -4.67 10.62
C SER A 57 11.29 -3.65 9.47
N ASP A 58 12.14 -3.75 8.44
CA ASP A 58 12.03 -2.95 7.21
C ASP A 58 10.56 -2.83 6.72
N PRO A 59 9.98 -1.61 6.75
CA PRO A 59 8.59 -1.39 6.34
C PRO A 59 8.29 -1.85 4.91
N ALA A 60 9.27 -1.80 4.00
CA ALA A 60 9.08 -2.27 2.63
C ALA A 60 8.94 -3.80 2.56
N ALA A 61 9.74 -4.53 3.35
CA ALA A 61 9.62 -5.98 3.45
C ALA A 61 8.27 -6.39 4.07
N ARG A 62 7.80 -5.65 5.09
CA ARG A 62 6.47 -5.87 5.69
C ARG A 62 5.32 -5.54 4.73
N LEU A 63 5.46 -4.49 3.93
CA LEU A 63 4.49 -4.18 2.88
C LEU A 63 4.43 -5.31 1.84
N ASN A 64 5.59 -5.82 1.41
CA ASN A 64 5.65 -6.94 0.47
C ASN A 64 5.14 -8.25 1.08
N LEU A 65 5.33 -8.49 2.38
CA LEU A 65 4.68 -9.59 3.08
C LEU A 65 3.15 -9.49 2.97
N ALA A 66 2.60 -8.32 3.31
CA ALA A 66 1.17 -8.06 3.26
C ALA A 66 0.59 -8.21 1.85
N HIS A 67 1.30 -7.72 0.82
CA HIS A 67 0.94 -7.94 -0.59
C HIS A 67 0.91 -9.42 -0.97
N SER A 68 1.86 -10.21 -0.46
CA SER A 68 1.94 -11.65 -0.74
C SER A 68 0.76 -12.39 -0.08
N PHE A 69 0.40 -12.03 1.16
CA PHE A 69 -0.81 -12.56 1.80
C PHE A 69 -2.08 -12.15 1.05
N TYR A 70 -2.18 -10.89 0.61
CA TYR A 70 -3.33 -10.38 -0.13
C TYR A 70 -3.57 -11.17 -1.43
N LEU A 71 -2.52 -11.38 -2.25
CA LEU A 71 -2.65 -12.14 -3.50
C LEU A 71 -2.80 -13.65 -3.31
N LYS A 72 -2.36 -14.18 -2.17
CA LYS A 72 -2.69 -15.56 -1.75
C LYS A 72 -4.16 -15.70 -1.35
N GLY A 73 -4.86 -14.60 -1.05
CA GLY A 73 -6.23 -14.59 -0.52
C GLY A 73 -6.32 -14.67 1.01
N ASP A 74 -5.19 -14.62 1.72
CA ASP A 74 -5.15 -14.60 3.20
C ASP A 74 -5.33 -13.16 3.71
N TYR A 75 -6.55 -12.63 3.52
CA TYR A 75 -6.86 -11.23 3.79
C TYR A 75 -6.75 -10.85 5.27
N GLU A 76 -6.96 -11.81 6.18
CA GLU A 76 -6.81 -11.57 7.62
C GLU A 76 -5.36 -11.25 7.98
N LYS A 77 -4.40 -12.07 7.52
CA LYS A 77 -2.98 -11.79 7.75
C LYS A 77 -2.52 -10.55 6.99
N ALA A 78 -2.98 -10.37 5.75
CA ALA A 78 -2.67 -9.17 4.99
C ALA A 78 -3.08 -7.90 5.75
N LEU A 79 -4.32 -7.87 6.27
CA LEU A 79 -4.85 -6.74 7.04
C LEU A 79 -4.00 -6.46 8.29
N LYS A 80 -3.67 -7.49 9.08
CA LYS A 80 -2.81 -7.35 10.26
C LYS A 80 -1.46 -6.71 9.91
N HIS A 81 -0.82 -7.14 8.82
CA HIS A 81 0.47 -6.59 8.41
C HIS A 81 0.36 -5.17 7.83
N TYR A 82 -0.70 -4.84 7.10
CA TYR A 82 -0.92 -3.46 6.64
C TYR A 82 -1.21 -2.50 7.79
N GLN A 83 -1.97 -2.90 8.81
CA GLN A 83 -2.27 -2.06 9.97
C GLN A 83 -1.01 -1.66 10.74
N LEU A 84 -0.01 -2.55 10.80
CA LEU A 84 1.30 -2.24 11.39
C LEU A 84 2.11 -1.21 10.58
N LEU A 85 1.66 -0.86 9.37
CA LEU A 85 2.28 0.17 8.52
C LEU A 85 1.50 1.50 8.54
N ASP A 86 0.39 1.60 9.26
CA ASP A 86 -0.45 2.81 9.27
C ASP A 86 0.22 4.00 9.97
N GLN A 87 1.02 3.72 11.00
CA GLN A 87 1.62 4.74 11.88
C GLN A 87 3.14 4.88 11.74
N ILE A 88 3.72 4.45 10.63
CA ILE A 88 5.15 4.62 10.37
C ILE A 88 5.45 6.00 9.76
N ASP A 89 6.66 6.50 9.97
CA ASP A 89 7.09 7.81 9.44
C ASP A 89 7.12 7.86 7.89
N ASN A 90 7.21 6.71 7.23
CA ASN A 90 7.19 6.64 5.78
C ASN A 90 5.75 6.78 5.25
N ASN A 91 5.34 8.04 5.03
CA ASN A 91 4.01 8.40 4.52
C ASN A 91 3.63 7.67 3.23
N THR A 92 4.59 7.36 2.34
CA THR A 92 4.30 6.64 1.10
C THR A 92 3.89 5.20 1.36
N ILE A 93 4.65 4.48 2.19
CA ILE A 93 4.29 3.10 2.55
C ILE A 93 2.99 3.08 3.35
N ALA A 94 2.81 4.01 4.29
CA ALA A 94 1.56 4.14 5.06
C ALA A 94 0.36 4.45 4.16
N SER A 95 0.53 5.30 3.14
CA SER A 95 -0.49 5.61 2.14
C SER A 95 -0.87 4.37 1.32
N ILE A 96 0.12 3.60 0.84
CA ILE A 96 -0.12 2.35 0.11
C ILE A 96 -0.85 1.35 1.00
N ALA A 97 -0.39 1.15 2.24
CA ALA A 97 -1.01 0.23 3.19
C ALA A 97 -2.48 0.59 3.45
N ASN A 98 -2.80 1.87 3.67
CA ASN A 98 -4.17 2.33 3.82
C ASN A 98 -5.05 2.07 2.58
N GLY A 99 -4.50 2.22 1.38
CA GLY A 99 -5.20 1.84 0.14
C GLY A 99 -5.55 0.34 0.10
N GLN A 100 -4.65 -0.52 0.57
CA GLN A 100 -4.87 -1.96 0.64
C GLN A 100 -5.86 -2.37 1.74
N ILE A 101 -5.79 -1.73 2.90
CA ILE A 101 -6.76 -1.90 3.98
C ILE A 101 -8.16 -1.61 3.45
N ALA A 102 -8.32 -0.54 2.67
CA ALA A 102 -9.61 -0.19 2.09
C ALA A 102 -10.16 -1.31 1.19
N LEU A 103 -9.34 -1.90 0.32
CA LEU A 103 -9.77 -3.01 -0.54
C LEU A 103 -10.22 -4.24 0.27
N ILE A 104 -9.53 -4.54 1.38
CA ILE A 104 -9.94 -5.62 2.28
C ILE A 104 -11.26 -5.26 2.98
N ARG A 105 -11.47 -4.00 3.37
CA ARG A 105 -12.72 -3.55 3.98
C ARG A 105 -13.90 -3.60 3.01
N VAL A 106 -13.68 -3.28 1.73
CA VAL A 106 -14.69 -3.49 0.67
C VAL A 106 -15.09 -4.96 0.57
N LEU A 107 -14.12 -5.89 0.62
CA LEU A 107 -14.40 -7.33 0.64
C LEU A 107 -15.24 -7.76 1.83
N GLN A 108 -15.05 -7.11 2.97
CA GLN A 108 -15.80 -7.33 4.20
C GLN A 108 -17.17 -6.63 4.22
N LYS A 109 -17.57 -5.98 3.11
CA LYS A 109 -18.77 -5.13 3.00
C LYS A 109 -18.77 -3.93 3.94
N ASP A 110 -17.61 -3.55 4.47
CA ASP A 110 -17.40 -2.43 5.37
C ASP A 110 -16.93 -1.19 4.58
N THR A 111 -17.83 -0.66 3.75
CA THR A 111 -17.53 0.47 2.87
C THR A 111 -17.18 1.74 3.62
N ALA A 112 -17.78 1.96 4.79
CA ALA A 112 -17.50 3.13 5.62
C ALA A 112 -16.03 3.16 6.04
N SER A 113 -15.52 2.05 6.59
CA SER A 113 -14.10 1.94 6.93
C SER A 113 -13.21 1.99 5.69
N ALA A 114 -13.63 1.42 4.56
CA ALA A 114 -12.88 1.50 3.32
C ALA A 114 -12.68 2.95 2.84
N LEU A 115 -13.75 3.75 2.84
CA LEU A 115 -13.69 5.18 2.49
C LEU A 115 -12.81 5.96 3.47
N ALA A 116 -12.88 5.64 4.77
CA ALA A 116 -12.03 6.26 5.78
C ALA A 116 -10.54 5.97 5.54
N SER A 117 -10.17 4.71 5.29
CA SER A 117 -8.79 4.33 4.95
C SER A 117 -8.31 4.99 3.66
N LEU A 118 -9.15 5.12 2.63
CA LEU A 118 -8.79 5.84 1.40
C LEU A 118 -8.58 7.34 1.64
N LYS A 119 -9.39 7.97 2.50
CA LYS A 119 -9.16 9.37 2.92
C LYS A 119 -7.83 9.50 3.65
N THR A 120 -7.50 8.59 4.56
CA THR A 120 -6.20 8.55 5.24
C THR A 120 -5.05 8.39 4.25
N SER A 121 -5.16 7.46 3.29
CA SER A 121 -4.18 7.25 2.24
C SER A 121 -3.88 8.52 1.45
N LEU A 122 -4.92 9.26 1.05
CA LEU A 122 -4.81 10.51 0.30
C LEU A 122 -4.33 11.69 1.15
N ARG A 123 -4.58 11.68 2.46
CA ARG A 123 -4.02 12.66 3.39
C ARG A 123 -2.51 12.48 3.56
N LEU A 124 -2.05 11.22 3.64
CA LEU A 124 -0.63 10.88 3.77
C LEU A 124 0.14 11.13 2.46
N GLU A 125 -0.44 10.76 1.32
CA GLU A 125 0.15 10.99 0.00
C GLU A 125 -0.93 11.43 -1.00
N PRO A 126 -1.14 12.75 -1.18
CA PRO A 126 -2.09 13.28 -2.16
C PRO A 126 -1.79 12.85 -3.61
N GLY A 127 -0.53 12.49 -3.90
CA GLY A 127 -0.07 11.98 -5.19
C GLY A 127 -0.41 10.49 -5.45
N ASN A 128 -1.00 9.78 -4.48
CA ASN A 128 -1.37 8.38 -4.65
C ASN A 128 -2.59 8.24 -5.57
N ASN A 129 -2.31 8.17 -6.88
CA ASN A 129 -3.33 8.07 -7.92
C ASN A 129 -4.18 6.80 -7.79
N GLN A 130 -3.62 5.70 -7.30
CA GLN A 130 -4.35 4.45 -7.08
C GLN A 130 -5.42 4.62 -6.00
N ALA A 131 -5.04 5.17 -4.83
CA ALA A 131 -5.99 5.47 -3.76
C ALA A 131 -7.06 6.47 -4.21
N ARG A 132 -6.69 7.47 -5.02
CA ARG A 132 -7.63 8.44 -5.58
C ARG A 132 -8.65 7.76 -6.48
N MET A 133 -8.21 6.88 -7.38
CA MET A 133 -9.09 6.12 -8.25
C MET A 133 -10.02 5.22 -7.45
N ASN A 134 -9.48 4.45 -6.50
CA ASN A 134 -10.27 3.57 -5.64
C ASN A 134 -11.32 4.36 -4.85
N TYR A 135 -10.97 5.54 -4.33
CA TYR A 135 -11.92 6.43 -3.64
C TYR A 135 -13.05 6.92 -4.54
N ILE A 136 -12.74 7.33 -5.77
CA ILE A 136 -13.76 7.81 -6.73
C ILE A 136 -14.71 6.67 -7.10
N VAL A 137 -14.16 5.50 -7.44
CA VAL A 137 -14.95 4.31 -7.79
C VAL A 137 -15.88 3.95 -6.64
N LEU A 138 -15.33 3.84 -5.43
CA LEU A 138 -16.09 3.46 -4.25
C LEU A 138 -17.14 4.52 -3.89
N LYS A 139 -16.78 5.81 -3.87
CA LYS A 139 -17.74 6.87 -3.58
C LYS A 139 -18.90 6.88 -4.57
N LYS A 140 -18.63 6.71 -5.87
CA LYS A 140 -19.67 6.71 -6.92
C LYS A 140 -20.61 5.51 -6.80
N ALA A 141 -20.04 4.31 -6.63
CA ALA A 141 -20.82 3.10 -6.48
C ALA A 141 -21.77 3.17 -5.28
N PHE A 142 -21.30 3.71 -4.16
CA PHE A 142 -22.04 3.75 -2.91
C PHE A 142 -22.87 5.02 -2.70
N SER A 143 -22.85 5.95 -3.67
CA SER A 143 -23.76 7.11 -3.75
C SER A 143 -25.02 6.82 -4.57
N GLY A 144 -25.24 5.57 -5.02
CA GLY A 144 -26.40 5.20 -5.85
C GLY A 144 -26.33 5.66 -7.30
N VAL A 145 -25.15 6.04 -7.79
CA VAL A 145 -24.93 6.44 -9.19
C VAL A 145 -24.39 5.23 -9.96
N GLU A 146 -25.03 4.85 -11.07
CA GLU A 146 -24.64 3.68 -11.86
C GLU A 146 -23.14 3.67 -12.20
N PHE A 147 -22.49 2.57 -11.83
CA PHE A 147 -21.10 2.30 -12.17
C PHE A 147 -21.03 1.56 -13.50
N SER A 148 -20.52 2.22 -14.55
CA SER A 148 -20.14 1.56 -15.80
C SER A 148 -18.63 1.30 -15.80
N PRO A 149 -18.17 0.03 -15.87
CA PRO A 149 -16.75 -0.31 -15.88
C PRO A 149 -16.00 0.19 -17.13
N GLU A 150 -16.71 0.53 -18.21
CA GLU A 150 -16.10 0.89 -19.50
C GLU A 150 -15.43 2.28 -19.48
N THR A 151 -15.88 3.21 -18.64
CA THR A 151 -15.44 4.61 -18.70
C THR A 151 -14.03 4.87 -18.15
N ASN A 152 -13.46 3.94 -17.37
CA ASN A 152 -12.17 4.14 -16.70
C ASN A 152 -10.99 3.44 -17.39
N ALA A 153 -11.22 2.34 -18.11
CA ALA A 153 -10.17 1.63 -18.84
C ALA A 153 -9.67 2.41 -20.06
N GLU A 154 -10.56 3.13 -20.76
CA GLU A 154 -10.20 3.92 -21.94
C GLU A 154 -9.45 5.21 -21.59
N LYS A 155 -9.75 5.84 -20.44
CA LYS A 155 -9.07 7.06 -20.00
C LYS A 155 -7.62 6.84 -19.54
N GLN A 156 -7.23 5.61 -19.20
CA GLN A 156 -5.84 5.30 -18.81
C GLN A 156 -4.88 5.21 -20.02
N LYS A 157 -5.36 4.83 -21.21
CA LYS A 157 -4.54 4.89 -22.43
C LYS A 157 -4.31 6.33 -22.92
N ALA A 158 -5.29 7.22 -22.72
CA ALA A 158 -5.20 8.60 -23.23
C ALA A 158 -4.37 9.55 -22.35
N LYS A 159 -4.10 9.24 -21.07
CA LYS A 159 -3.46 10.17 -20.12
C LYS A 159 -1.93 10.08 -20.02
N GLN A 160 -1.29 9.16 -20.73
CA GLN A 160 0.19 9.06 -20.78
C GLN A 160 0.84 9.99 -21.83
N GLN A 161 0.06 10.77 -22.59
CA GLN A 161 0.59 11.52 -23.73
C GLN A 161 0.35 13.04 -23.70
N ALA A 162 -0.07 13.62 -22.57
CA ALA A 162 -0.25 15.06 -22.46
C ALA A 162 0.22 15.59 -21.09
N THR A 163 1.53 15.80 -20.96
CA THR A 163 2.10 16.71 -19.96
C THR A 163 3.12 17.61 -20.64
N SER A 164 2.67 18.80 -21.06
CA SER A 164 3.47 20.02 -21.15
C SER A 164 2.53 21.21 -21.41
N GLY A 165 2.55 22.20 -20.52
CA GLY A 165 1.80 23.45 -20.68
C GLY A 165 1.37 24.04 -19.34
N ASN A 166 2.24 24.87 -18.76
CA ASN A 166 2.10 25.56 -17.49
C ASN A 166 1.36 26.91 -17.65
N ASN A 167 0.53 27.30 -16.67
CA ASN A 167 0.55 28.60 -15.94
C ASN A 167 -0.84 29.10 -15.45
N GLN A 168 -0.75 29.81 -14.30
CA GLN A 168 -1.59 30.89 -13.73
C GLN A 168 -2.47 30.61 -12.47
N PRO A 169 -2.74 31.61 -11.59
CA PRO A 169 -2.15 31.78 -10.25
C PRO A 169 -3.20 31.75 -9.08
N PRO A 170 -2.80 31.89 -7.77
CA PRO A 170 -3.66 31.52 -6.63
C PRO A 170 -4.47 32.70 -6.04
N PRO A 171 -5.60 32.40 -5.34
CA PRO A 171 -6.07 33.26 -4.25
C PRO A 171 -6.55 32.42 -3.01
N PRO A 172 -6.92 33.01 -1.86
CA PRO A 172 -6.12 33.05 -0.64
C PRO A 172 -6.69 32.20 0.52
N GLU A 173 -5.88 32.04 1.59
CA GLU A 173 -6.20 31.34 2.84
C GLU A 173 -7.39 31.93 3.62
N GLN A 174 -8.23 31.05 4.18
CA GLN A 174 -8.96 31.28 5.44
C GLN A 174 -8.98 30.00 6.30
N LYS A 175 -8.78 30.20 7.61
CA LYS A 175 -8.65 29.20 8.70
C LYS A 175 -10.02 28.70 9.22
N PRO A 176 -10.05 27.65 10.08
CA PRO A 176 -11.11 26.63 10.08
C PRO A 176 -12.03 26.71 11.30
N GLU A 177 -13.35 26.58 11.09
CA GLU A 177 -14.31 26.25 12.16
C GLU A 177 -15.45 25.31 11.70
N THR A 178 -15.43 24.85 10.45
CA THR A 178 -16.56 24.12 9.85
C THR A 178 -16.34 22.61 9.67
N ARG A 179 -15.18 22.07 10.10
CA ARG A 179 -14.81 20.67 9.81
C ARG A 179 -15.60 19.64 10.63
N GLU A 180 -15.88 19.90 11.90
CA GLU A 180 -16.51 18.88 12.76
C GLU A 180 -17.99 18.66 12.42
N VAL A 181 -18.75 19.75 12.14
CA VAL A 181 -20.17 19.64 11.77
C VAL A 181 -20.36 19.04 10.37
N ALA A 182 -19.45 19.34 9.43
CA ALA A 182 -19.49 18.77 8.09
C ALA A 182 -19.13 17.28 8.05
N GLU A 183 -18.29 16.81 8.98
CA GLU A 183 -17.92 15.40 9.11
C GLU A 183 -19.04 14.56 9.72
N ASP A 184 -19.78 15.08 10.70
CA ASP A 184 -20.93 14.39 11.30
C ASP A 184 -22.13 14.32 10.34
N ILE A 185 -22.41 15.38 9.57
CA ILE A 185 -23.46 15.35 8.53
C ILE A 185 -23.13 14.32 7.45
N GLN A 186 -21.86 14.23 7.03
CA GLN A 186 -21.41 13.22 6.07
C GLN A 186 -21.53 11.80 6.61
N LYS A 187 -21.29 11.60 7.91
CA LYS A 187 -21.40 10.30 8.58
C LYS A 187 -22.86 9.86 8.69
N GLU A 188 -23.78 10.78 8.96
CA GLU A 188 -25.21 10.49 9.05
C GLU A 188 -25.84 10.24 7.67
N GLU A 189 -25.48 11.01 6.64
CA GLU A 189 -25.87 10.74 5.26
C GLU A 189 -25.31 9.42 4.74
N LEU A 190 -24.07 9.09 5.11
CA LEU A 190 -23.45 7.80 4.80
C LEU A 190 -24.22 6.64 5.45
N LEU A 191 -24.58 6.75 6.72
CA LEU A 191 -25.40 5.74 7.41
C LEU A 191 -26.79 5.58 6.77
N LYS A 192 -27.35 6.68 6.26
CA LYS A 192 -28.62 6.71 5.53
C LYS A 192 -28.50 6.08 4.14
N SER A 193 -27.39 6.29 3.43
CA SER A 193 -27.10 5.66 2.14
C SER A 193 -26.78 4.17 2.28
N LEU A 194 -26.08 3.77 3.34
CA LEU A 194 -25.83 2.37 3.70
C LEU A 194 -27.14 1.61 3.97
N LYS A 195 -28.12 2.25 4.62
CA LYS A 195 -29.47 1.71 4.83
C LYS A 195 -30.29 1.58 3.55
N ALA A 196 -29.97 2.35 2.52
CA ALA A 196 -30.67 2.35 1.23
C ALA A 196 -30.10 1.32 0.23
N MET A 197 -29.01 0.62 0.57
CA MET A 197 -28.35 -0.33 -0.32
C MET A 197 -29.05 -1.68 -0.44
N ASN A 198 -30.02 -1.71 -1.34
CA ASN A 198 -30.29 -2.91 -2.12
C ASN A 198 -29.59 -2.76 -3.49
N MET A 199 -28.25 -2.70 -3.49
CA MET A 199 -27.49 -2.86 -4.75
C MET A 199 -27.65 -4.31 -5.22
N SER A 200 -27.73 -4.54 -6.53
CA SER A 200 -27.63 -5.92 -7.01
C SER A 200 -26.25 -6.46 -6.67
N GLU A 201 -26.22 -7.69 -6.17
CA GLU A 201 -24.99 -8.36 -5.77
C GLU A 201 -23.95 -8.38 -6.91
N ASP A 202 -24.42 -8.43 -8.15
CA ASP A 202 -23.60 -8.44 -9.36
C ASP A 202 -22.84 -7.14 -9.60
N GLN A 203 -23.45 -5.98 -9.33
CA GLN A 203 -22.76 -4.69 -9.47
C GLN A 203 -21.62 -4.56 -8.44
N ALA A 204 -21.87 -4.97 -7.19
CA ALA A 204 -20.85 -4.98 -6.14
C ALA A 204 -19.66 -5.89 -6.51
N ARG A 205 -19.96 -7.06 -7.06
CA ARG A 205 -18.94 -8.01 -7.55
C ARG A 205 -18.12 -7.42 -8.70
N ALA A 206 -18.76 -6.82 -9.69
CA ALA A 206 -18.07 -6.22 -10.83
C ALA A 206 -17.11 -5.08 -10.42
N ILE A 207 -17.55 -4.21 -9.51
CA ILE A 207 -16.69 -3.14 -8.96
C ILE A 207 -15.48 -3.73 -8.25
N LEU A 208 -15.72 -4.73 -7.40
CA LEU A 208 -14.67 -5.37 -6.62
C LEU A 208 -13.63 -6.06 -7.52
N ASP A 209 -14.07 -6.75 -8.56
CA ASP A 209 -13.18 -7.43 -9.50
C ASP A 209 -12.34 -6.43 -10.30
N ALA A 210 -12.94 -5.32 -10.73
CA ALA A 210 -12.22 -4.23 -11.39
C ALA A 210 -11.15 -3.62 -10.46
N MET A 211 -11.50 -3.37 -9.19
CA MET A 211 -10.56 -2.86 -8.19
C MET A 211 -9.41 -3.85 -7.93
N LYS A 212 -9.71 -5.14 -7.72
CA LYS A 212 -8.68 -6.18 -7.52
C LYS A 212 -7.74 -6.32 -8.70
N SER A 213 -8.28 -6.34 -9.92
CA SER A 213 -7.48 -6.46 -11.14
C SER A 213 -6.51 -5.28 -11.26
N ASN A 214 -7.01 -4.05 -11.12
CA ASN A 214 -6.17 -2.84 -11.10
C ASN A 214 -5.13 -2.90 -9.97
N GLU A 215 -5.51 -3.36 -8.79
CA GLU A 215 -4.59 -3.46 -7.65
C GLU A 215 -3.43 -4.42 -7.90
N SER A 216 -3.71 -5.59 -8.48
CA SER A 216 -2.66 -6.57 -8.79
C SER A 216 -1.58 -5.96 -9.67
N GLN A 217 -1.97 -5.22 -10.73
CA GLN A 217 -1.06 -4.52 -11.63
C GLN A 217 -0.28 -3.43 -10.91
N TYR A 218 -0.94 -2.65 -10.08
CA TYR A 218 -0.32 -1.61 -9.28
C TYR A 218 0.76 -2.17 -8.34
N ILE A 219 0.47 -3.27 -7.62
CA ILE A 219 1.47 -3.90 -6.72
C ILE A 219 2.69 -4.38 -7.51
N TYR A 220 2.51 -4.98 -8.69
CA TYR A 220 3.65 -5.35 -9.54
C TYR A 220 4.51 -4.14 -9.92
N GLN A 221 3.90 -3.00 -10.25
CA GLN A 221 4.64 -1.78 -10.57
C GLN A 221 5.42 -1.24 -9.36
N LEU A 222 4.80 -1.25 -8.17
CA LEU A 222 5.46 -0.82 -6.93
C LEU A 222 6.71 -1.66 -6.64
N ARG A 223 6.59 -2.99 -6.71
CA ARG A 223 7.71 -3.91 -6.48
C ARG A 223 8.82 -3.71 -7.49
N ARG A 224 8.49 -3.60 -8.79
CA ARG A 224 9.50 -3.28 -9.82
C ARG A 224 10.26 -1.99 -9.50
N LYS A 225 9.58 -0.94 -9.02
CA LYS A 225 10.24 0.32 -8.61
C LYS A 225 11.13 0.14 -7.38
N GLN A 226 10.75 -0.71 -6.42
CA GLN A 226 11.57 -1.02 -5.25
C GLN A 226 12.85 -1.77 -5.62
N PHE A 227 12.77 -2.77 -6.51
CA PHE A 227 13.90 -3.64 -6.87
C PHE A 227 14.74 -3.14 -8.07
N ASN A 228 14.22 -2.26 -8.93
CA ASN A 228 14.97 -1.70 -10.07
C ASN A 228 15.85 -0.49 -9.70
N LYS A 229 15.77 0.02 -8.46
CA LYS A 229 16.78 0.96 -7.96
C LYS A 229 18.09 0.20 -7.79
N LYS A 230 18.88 0.10 -8.87
CA LYS A 230 20.29 -0.27 -8.76
C LYS A 230 20.91 0.63 -7.67
N PRO A 231 21.75 0.12 -6.74
CA PRO A 231 22.68 1.01 -6.09
C PRO A 231 23.43 1.70 -7.23
N ALA A 232 23.50 3.03 -7.22
CA ALA A 232 24.52 3.71 -8.01
C ALA A 232 25.81 2.93 -7.73
N GLN A 233 26.43 2.39 -8.78
CA GLN A 233 27.74 1.78 -8.66
C GLN A 233 28.56 2.75 -7.82
N GLN A 234 28.95 2.31 -6.62
CA GLN A 234 30.02 2.97 -5.90
C GLN A 234 31.17 2.98 -6.90
N GLY A 235 31.40 4.15 -7.50
CA GLY A 235 32.59 4.40 -8.27
C GLY A 235 33.77 4.05 -7.38
N GLU A 236 34.59 3.15 -7.90
CA GLU A 236 36.00 2.97 -7.59
C GLU A 236 36.40 3.22 -6.13
N ILE A 237 36.55 2.11 -5.39
CA ILE A 237 37.57 2.10 -4.33
C ILE A 237 38.90 2.11 -5.09
N GLU A 238 39.48 3.29 -5.30
CA GLU A 238 40.89 3.40 -5.65
C GLU A 238 41.72 2.92 -4.45
N TRP A 239 42.64 1.99 -4.73
CA TRP A 239 43.58 1.41 -3.77
C TRP A 239 44.83 2.30 -3.65
#